data_AF-A0A919CHS4-F1
#
_entry.id   AF-A0A919CHS4-F1
#
_cell.length_a   1.000
_cell.length_b   1.000
_cell.length_c   1.000
_cell.angle_alpha   90.00
_cell.angle_beta   90.00
_cell.angle_gamma   90.00
#
_symmetry.space_group_name_H-M   'P 1'
#
loop_
_entity.id
_entity.type
_entity.pdbx_description
1 polymer ?
#
loop_
_entity_poly.entity_id
_entity_poly.type
_entity_poly.pdbx_seq_one_letter_code
_entity_poly.pdbx_strand_id
1 'polypeptide(L)'
;MSTPGPRSDPGLQPERTLMSWQRTLALVLVVGLLYMRGSLVPGQAAVPELPPQVRVAVMVALLIVFAAVATHVWLRWRRTAMGSHDPATGGMPRNVGRPWAVLLLCAVTLSLSVLLFVTTLLR
;
A
#
# COMPACT_ATOMS: atom_id res chain seq x y z
N MET A 1 -18.87 -41.93 10.21
CA MET A 1 -17.59 -41.24 9.93
C MET A 1 -17.86 -40.10 8.97
N SER A 2 -17.99 -38.88 9.48
CA SER A 2 -18.17 -37.66 8.68
C SER A 2 -16.79 -37.09 8.37
N THR A 3 -16.42 -37.08 7.09
CA THR A 3 -15.18 -36.46 6.61
C THR A 3 -15.18 -34.98 7.03
N PRO A 4 -14.13 -34.45 7.68
CA PRO A 4 -14.08 -33.04 8.02
C PRO A 4 -14.05 -32.25 6.72
N GLY A 5 -15.18 -31.67 6.33
CA GLY A 5 -15.26 -30.75 5.20
C GLY A 5 -14.32 -29.57 5.42
N PRO A 6 -13.70 -29.02 4.36
CA PRO A 6 -12.72 -27.95 4.49
C PRO A 6 -13.35 -26.77 5.24
N ARG A 7 -12.93 -26.57 6.49
CA ARG A 7 -13.30 -25.43 7.33
C ARG A 7 -12.56 -24.19 6.83
N SER A 8 -12.89 -23.74 5.63
CA SER A 8 -12.51 -22.44 5.12
C SER A 8 -13.55 -21.48 5.70
N ASP A 9 -13.29 -20.88 6.87
CA ASP A 9 -14.14 -19.84 7.47
C ASP A 9 -14.00 -18.58 6.59
N PRO A 10 -14.86 -18.37 5.57
CA PRO A 10 -14.58 -17.37 4.55
C PRO A 10 -15.06 -15.98 4.99
N GLY A 11 -15.95 -15.91 5.99
CA GLY A 11 -16.65 -14.71 6.42
C GLY A 11 -15.83 -13.72 7.25
N LEU A 12 -14.52 -13.97 7.45
CA LEU A 12 -13.61 -13.02 8.11
C LEU A 12 -12.36 -12.69 7.27
N GLN A 13 -12.16 -13.34 6.13
CA GLN A 13 -10.95 -13.13 5.32
C GLN A 13 -11.01 -11.81 4.52
N PRO A 14 -12.14 -11.42 3.88
CA PRO A 14 -12.26 -10.15 3.16
C PRO A 14 -12.05 -8.94 4.07
N GLU A 15 -12.66 -8.93 5.26
CA GLU A 15 -12.58 -7.83 6.22
C GLU A 15 -11.16 -7.66 6.76
N ARG A 16 -10.47 -8.77 7.06
CA ARG A 16 -9.06 -8.76 7.46
C ARG A 16 -8.16 -8.20 6.37
N THR A 17 -8.40 -8.60 5.12
CA THR A 17 -7.62 -8.03 4.00
C THR A 17 -7.88 -6.55 3.84
N LEU A 18 -9.13 -6.08 3.96
CA LEU A 18 -9.47 -4.67 3.87
C LEU A 18 -8.77 -3.83 4.97
N MET A 19 -8.81 -4.29 6.22
CA MET A 19 -8.10 -3.62 7.32
C MET A 19 -6.58 -3.58 7.08
N SER A 20 -6.00 -4.66 6.55
CA SER A 20 -4.57 -4.66 6.20
C SER A 20 -4.24 -3.64 5.11
N TRP A 21 -5.09 -3.51 4.07
CA TRP A 21 -4.94 -2.49 3.03
C TRP A 21 -5.06 -1.07 3.59
N GLN A 22 -6.02 -0.82 4.49
CA GLN A 22 -6.17 0.48 5.15
C GLN A 22 -4.93 0.85 5.97
N ARG A 23 -4.36 -0.10 6.74
CA ARG A 23 -3.14 0.11 7.52
C ARG A 23 -1.94 0.42 6.62
N THR A 24 -1.78 -0.34 5.53
CA THR A 24 -0.69 -0.10 4.57
C THR A 24 -0.82 1.26 3.91
N LEU A 25 -2.02 1.63 3.47
CA LEU A 25 -2.30 2.93 2.86
C LEU A 25 -2.04 4.08 3.83
N ALA A 26 -2.46 3.95 5.10
CA ALA A 26 -2.17 4.93 6.14
C ALA A 26 -0.66 5.08 6.38
N LEU A 27 0.08 3.97 6.43
CA LEU A 27 1.53 3.99 6.61
C LEU A 27 2.24 4.68 5.44
N VAL A 28 1.82 4.41 4.19
CA VAL A 28 2.37 5.09 3.00
C VAL A 28 2.17 6.61 3.08
N LEU A 29 0.98 7.07 3.52
CA LEU A 29 0.74 8.50 3.72
C LEU A 29 1.64 9.09 4.80
N VAL A 30 1.77 8.41 5.95
CA VAL A 30 2.65 8.86 7.05
C VAL A 30 4.10 8.95 6.57
N VAL A 31 4.60 7.95 5.84
CA VAL A 31 5.95 7.95 5.27
C VAL A 31 6.13 9.10 4.29
N GLY A 32 5.16 9.36 3.40
CA GLY A 32 5.19 10.51 2.49
C GLY A 32 5.25 11.85 3.23
N LEU A 33 4.45 12.02 4.29
CA LEU A 33 4.47 13.22 5.13
C LEU A 33 5.79 13.40 5.88
N LEU A 34 6.34 12.31 6.43
CA LEU A 34 7.66 12.34 7.08
C LEU A 34 8.76 12.72 6.09
N TYR A 35 8.68 12.23 4.85
CA TYR A 35 9.59 12.61 3.79
C TYR A 35 9.49 14.10 3.43
N MET A 36 8.31 14.71 3.57
CA MET A 36 8.10 16.16 3.40
C MET A 36 8.52 17.01 4.61
N ARG A 37 8.72 16.42 5.79
CA ARG A 37 9.11 17.15 7.01
C ARG A 37 10.55 17.68 6.99
N GLY A 38 11.48 17.01 6.30
CA GLY A 38 12.89 17.40 6.26
C GLY A 38 13.62 16.99 7.53
N SER A 39 14.72 17.67 7.89
CA SER A 39 15.49 17.32 9.09
C SER A 39 14.64 17.36 10.38
N LEU A 40 14.70 16.28 11.15
CA LEU A 40 14.05 16.18 12.47
C LEU A 40 14.83 16.88 13.58
N VAL A 41 16.09 17.24 13.31
CA VAL A 41 17.02 17.79 14.30
C VAL A 41 17.56 19.13 13.79
N PRO A 42 17.25 20.25 14.46
CA PRO A 42 17.82 21.55 14.11
C PRO A 42 19.36 21.50 14.13
N GLY A 43 20.01 21.93 13.05
CA GLY A 43 21.48 22.06 12.97
C GLY A 43 22.26 20.79 12.60
N GLN A 44 21.62 19.63 12.49
CA GLN A 44 22.25 18.42 11.98
C GLN A 44 22.03 18.32 10.47
N ALA A 45 23.02 18.77 9.68
CA ALA A 45 23.10 18.52 8.24
C ALA A 45 23.54 17.07 7.92
N ALA A 46 23.37 16.12 8.86
CA ALA A 46 23.81 14.74 8.72
C ALA A 46 23.05 13.98 7.63
N VAL A 47 21.83 14.42 7.28
CA VAL A 47 21.08 13.87 6.16
C VAL A 47 21.04 14.89 5.02
N PRO A 48 21.58 14.53 3.84
CA PRO A 48 21.32 15.19 2.57
C PRO A 48 19.85 15.60 2.39
N GLU A 49 19.52 16.89 2.51
CA GLU A 49 18.19 17.34 2.09
C GLU A 49 18.11 17.28 0.56
N LEU A 50 17.24 16.41 0.02
CA LEU A 50 16.94 16.41 -1.41
C LEU A 50 16.33 17.76 -1.80
N PRO A 51 16.56 18.23 -3.05
CA PRO A 51 15.91 19.43 -3.55
C PRO A 51 14.39 19.36 -3.34
N PRO A 52 13.74 20.47 -2.94
CA PRO A 52 12.32 20.49 -2.62
C PRO A 52 11.45 20.00 -3.81
N GLN A 53 11.90 20.26 -5.04
CA GLN A 53 11.26 19.78 -6.27
C GLN A 53 11.19 18.24 -6.34
N VAL A 54 12.29 17.57 -6.02
CA VAL A 54 12.36 16.09 -6.00
C VAL A 54 11.46 15.54 -4.89
N ARG A 55 11.41 16.22 -3.75
CA ARG A 55 10.57 15.81 -2.62
C ARG A 55 9.08 15.89 -2.96
N VAL A 56 8.68 16.99 -3.59
CA VAL A 56 7.31 17.17 -4.10
C VAL A 56 6.99 16.13 -5.18
N ALA A 57 7.90 15.88 -6.14
CA ALA A 57 7.69 14.89 -7.19
C ALA A 57 7.45 13.47 -6.63
N VAL A 58 8.26 13.06 -5.64
CA VAL A 58 8.09 11.77 -4.94
C VAL A 58 6.77 11.73 -4.17
N MET A 59 6.39 12.82 -3.49
CA MET A 59 5.10 12.91 -2.79
C MET A 59 3.92 12.79 -3.76
N VAL A 60 3.97 13.46 -4.90
CA VAL A 60 2.95 13.37 -5.96
C VAL A 60 2.86 11.94 -6.50
N ALA A 61 3.99 11.29 -6.77
CA ALA A 61 4.02 9.89 -7.20
C ALA A 61 3.40 8.96 -6.16
N LEU A 62 3.74 9.15 -4.87
CA LEU A 62 3.14 8.40 -3.75
C LEU A 62 1.64 8.60 -3.66
N LEU A 63 1.15 9.84 -3.83
CA LEU A 63 -0.28 10.15 -3.81
C LEU A 63 -1.02 9.51 -5.00
N ILE A 64 -0.43 9.49 -6.19
CA ILE A 64 -0.99 8.80 -7.36
C ILE A 64 -1.11 7.30 -7.09
N VAL A 65 -0.05 6.68 -6.56
CA VAL A 65 -0.03 5.26 -6.18
C VAL A 65 -1.09 4.96 -5.12
N PHE A 66 -1.13 5.78 -4.07
CA PHE A 66 -2.11 5.67 -3.00
C PHE A 66 -3.54 5.74 -3.56
N ALA A 67 -3.84 6.75 -4.39
CA ALA A 67 -5.15 6.95 -4.99
C ALA A 67 -5.53 5.77 -5.90
N ALA A 68 -4.60 5.27 -6.71
CA ALA A 68 -4.83 4.12 -7.60
C ALA A 68 -5.16 2.84 -6.80
N VAL A 69 -4.37 2.54 -5.77
CA VAL A 69 -4.58 1.36 -4.92
C VAL A 69 -5.85 1.50 -4.09
N ALA A 70 -6.09 2.64 -3.46
CA ALA A 70 -7.29 2.92 -2.67
C ALA A 70 -8.56 2.80 -3.53
N THR A 71 -8.54 3.42 -4.72
CA THR A 71 -9.66 3.35 -5.67
C THR A 71 -9.87 1.91 -6.15
N HIS A 72 -8.81 1.16 -6.44
CA HIS A 72 -8.94 -0.24 -6.85
C HIS A 72 -9.57 -1.11 -5.76
N VAL A 73 -9.06 -1.02 -4.53
CA VAL A 73 -9.59 -1.77 -3.38
C VAL A 73 -11.04 -1.37 -3.12
N TRP A 74 -11.38 -0.09 -3.17
CA TRP A 74 -12.74 0.41 -2.94
C TRP A 74 -13.72 -0.03 -4.03
N LEU A 75 -13.36 0.12 -5.30
CA LEU A 75 -14.20 -0.33 -6.43
C LEU A 75 -14.43 -1.83 -6.37
N ARG A 76 -13.40 -2.61 -6.04
CA ARG A 76 -13.52 -4.06 -5.94
C ARG A 76 -14.39 -4.46 -4.75
N TRP A 77 -14.18 -3.84 -3.59
CA TRP A 77 -15.03 -4.04 -2.41
C TRP A 77 -16.52 -3.81 -2.74
N ARG A 78 -16.83 -2.69 -3.40
CA ARG A 78 -18.19 -2.39 -3.87
C ARG A 78 -18.72 -3.41 -4.88
N ARG A 79 -17.92 -3.81 -5.87
CA ARG A 79 -18.32 -4.79 -6.89
C ARG A 79 -18.56 -6.19 -6.31
N THR A 80 -17.89 -6.53 -5.22
CA THR A 80 -18.06 -7.83 -4.54
C THR A 80 -19.21 -7.85 -3.53
N ALA A 81 -20.13 -6.87 -3.59
CA ALA A 81 -21.20 -6.69 -2.61
C ALA A 81 -20.65 -6.74 -1.16
N MET A 82 -19.56 -6.02 -0.90
CA MET A 82 -18.87 -5.98 0.39
C MET A 82 -18.29 -7.34 0.83
N GLY A 83 -17.72 -8.10 -0.11
CA GLY A 83 -17.07 -9.38 0.17
C GLY A 83 -18.01 -10.58 0.24
N SER A 84 -19.31 -10.38 -0.02
CA SER A 84 -20.31 -11.46 0.01
C SER A 84 -20.37 -12.27 -1.28
N HIS A 85 -20.09 -11.67 -2.45
CA HIS A 85 -20.25 -12.35 -3.74
C HIS A 85 -19.30 -11.79 -4.81
N ASP A 86 -18.47 -12.63 -5.42
CA ASP A 86 -17.65 -12.25 -6.59
C ASP A 86 -18.41 -12.55 -7.90
N PRO A 87 -18.80 -11.53 -8.67
CA PRO A 87 -19.52 -11.73 -9.94
C PRO A 87 -18.72 -12.50 -11.00
N ALA A 88 -17.39 -12.57 -10.90
CA ALA A 88 -16.56 -13.27 -11.86
C ALA A 88 -16.40 -14.78 -11.58
N THR A 89 -16.56 -15.20 -10.34
CA THR A 89 -16.34 -16.60 -9.92
C THR A 89 -17.56 -17.24 -9.25
N GLY A 90 -18.62 -16.47 -8.98
CA GLY A 90 -19.85 -16.95 -8.33
C GLY A 90 -19.68 -17.37 -6.87
N GLY A 91 -18.48 -17.17 -6.29
CA GLY A 91 -18.13 -17.55 -4.94
C GLY A 91 -17.64 -16.37 -4.09
N MET A 92 -17.25 -16.65 -2.85
CA MET A 92 -16.75 -15.61 -1.94
C MET A 92 -15.30 -15.23 -2.31
N PRO A 93 -14.99 -13.93 -2.52
CA PRO A 93 -13.65 -13.49 -2.94
C PRO A 93 -12.63 -13.71 -1.82
N ARG A 94 -11.71 -14.67 -2.01
CA ARG A 94 -10.64 -15.00 -1.05
C ARG A 94 -9.63 -13.86 -0.80
N ASN A 95 -9.49 -12.91 -1.73
CA ASN A 95 -8.54 -11.81 -1.61
C ASN A 95 -9.05 -10.55 -2.30
N VAL A 96 -9.24 -9.47 -1.54
CA VAL A 96 -9.74 -8.18 -2.06
C VAL A 96 -8.68 -7.47 -2.91
N GLY A 97 -7.38 -7.70 -2.64
CA GLY A 97 -6.28 -7.20 -3.47
C GLY A 97 -5.99 -8.13 -4.65
N ARG A 98 -5.81 -7.56 -5.85
CA ARG A 98 -5.17 -8.32 -6.96
C ARG A 98 -3.65 -8.29 -6.80
N PRO A 99 -2.91 -9.31 -7.27
CA PRO A 99 -1.46 -9.41 -7.08
C PRO A 99 -0.68 -8.22 -7.66
N TRP A 100 -1.20 -7.57 -8.71
CA TRP A 100 -0.57 -6.38 -9.29
C TRP A 100 -0.47 -5.21 -8.29
N ALA A 101 -1.45 -5.04 -7.39
CA ALA A 101 -1.43 -3.95 -6.42
C ALA A 101 -0.33 -4.15 -5.37
N VAL A 102 -0.07 -5.41 -5.01
CA VAL A 102 1.04 -5.79 -4.13
C VAL A 102 2.38 -5.56 -4.85
N LEU A 103 2.50 -5.99 -6.11
CA LEU A 103 3.69 -5.75 -6.92
C LEU A 103 3.99 -4.26 -7.06
N LEU A 104 2.97 -3.43 -7.28
CA LEU A 104 3.11 -1.99 -7.43
C LEU A 104 3.56 -1.34 -6.11
N LEU A 105 2.99 -1.75 -4.97
CA LEU A 105 3.47 -1.31 -3.65
C LEU A 105 4.93 -1.72 -3.41
N CYS A 106 5.28 -2.98 -3.66
CA CYS A 106 6.65 -3.47 -3.50
C CYS A 106 7.62 -2.70 -4.39
N ALA A 107 7.27 -2.44 -5.64
CA ALA A 107 8.09 -1.67 -6.58
C ALA A 107 8.30 -0.23 -6.09
N VAL A 108 7.24 0.43 -5.60
CA VAL A 108 7.32 1.80 -5.07
C VAL A 108 8.18 1.86 -3.80
N THR A 109 7.99 0.92 -2.88
CA THR A 109 8.82 0.82 -1.66
C THR A 109 10.28 0.55 -2.01
N LEU A 110 10.55 -0.40 -2.92
CA LEU A 110 11.90 -0.70 -3.39
C LEU A 110 12.56 0.53 -4.03
N SER A 111 11.82 1.25 -4.88
CA SER A 111 12.30 2.45 -5.55
C SER A 111 12.65 3.56 -4.55
N LEU A 112 11.81 3.75 -3.53
CA LEU A 112 12.09 4.67 -2.42
C LEU A 112 13.34 4.25 -1.63
N SER A 113 13.47 2.97 -1.29
CA SER A 113 14.63 2.44 -0.59
C SER A 113 15.92 2.61 -1.40
N VAL A 114 15.90 2.32 -2.70
CA VAL A 114 17.04 2.50 -3.60
C VAL A 114 17.38 3.99 -3.74
N LEU A 115 16.39 4.86 -3.95
CA LEU A 115 16.63 6.30 -4.07
C LEU A 115 17.29 6.84 -2.80
N LEU A 116 16.77 6.49 -1.62
CA LEU A 116 17.36 6.87 -0.33
C LEU A 116 18.79 6.34 -0.20
N PHE A 117 19.01 5.06 -0.45
CA PHE A 117 20.33 4.41 -0.37
C PHE A 117 21.36 5.05 -1.31
N VAL A 118 20.97 5.29 -2.56
CA VAL A 118 21.80 5.95 -3.56
C VAL A 118 22.12 7.38 -3.14
N THR A 119 21.14 8.14 -2.65
CA THR A 119 21.38 9.52 -2.17
C THR A 119 22.29 9.58 -0.94
N THR A 120 22.33 8.51 -0.14
CA THR A 120 23.25 8.40 1.00
C THR A 120 24.65 7.90 0.63
N LEU A 121 24.79 7.04 -0.39
CA LEU A 121 26.07 6.43 -0.78
C LEU A 121 26.83 7.15 -1.89
N LEU A 122 26.13 7.79 -2.84
CA LEU A 122 26.78 8.57 -3.92
C LEU A 122 27.12 9.99 -3.45
N ARG A 123 27.42 10.14 -2.16
CA ARG A 123 28.02 11.32 -1.56
C ARG A 123 29.36 10.97 -0.97
#